data_AF-A0A7I4YQF8-F1
#
_entry.id   AF-A0A7I4YQF8-F1
#
_cell.length_a   1.000
_cell.length_b   1.000
_cell.length_c   1.000
_cell.angle_alpha   90.00
_cell.angle_beta   90.00
_cell.angle_gamma   90.00
#
_symmetry.space_group_name_H-M   'P 1'
#
loop_
_entity.id
_entity.type
_entity.pdbx_description
1 polymer ?
#
loop_
_entity_poly.entity_id
_entity_poly.type
_entity_poly.pdbx_seq_one_letter_code
_entity_poly.pdbx_strand_id
1 'polypeptide(L)'
;MDYQLVVGTVGFIVVSTFILYCDVLFIITRNRHSNRFNSAFFRLWWNQGFFDLLSLTFFTATMYSRCFNAMVPVFLYMNRYPIWTKFAQVTQEVIMYVQATTVVLEFGVRLMTMCLPSAYITKVVDHLPKWKLLVALISLPLIIATPFYCIYNFQYGLKGTNVPLLLSTPDVTYDTSIFFIGLVYRVTALVLCLCGYVYMFDTIRRKGARAEFKILLHGVCLVIALIAVITSSLCRRFKIGESYQLVRVAFLSTMLWIPCTNILVL
;
A
#
# COMPACT_ATOMS: atom_id res chain seq x y z
N MET A 1 7.08 5.09 26.89
CA MET A 1 5.92 4.39 26.30
C MET A 1 6.34 2.95 26.10
N ASP A 2 5.67 2.00 26.75
CA ASP A 2 6.12 0.61 26.75
C ASP A 2 6.06 0.02 25.34
N TYR A 3 7.18 -0.52 24.88
CA TYR A 3 7.31 -1.16 23.58
C TYR A 3 6.20 -2.19 23.32
N GLN A 4 5.83 -2.95 24.36
CA GLN A 4 4.72 -3.92 24.31
C GLN A 4 3.35 -3.27 24.06
N LEU A 5 3.12 -2.07 24.57
CA LEU A 5 1.88 -1.32 24.33
C LEU A 5 1.77 -0.90 22.86
N VAL A 6 2.84 -0.35 22.27
CA VAL A 6 2.85 0.06 20.87
C VAL A 6 2.63 -1.14 19.94
N VAL A 7 3.28 -2.25 20.28
CA VAL A 7 3.13 -3.57 19.65
C VAL A 7 1.69 -4.07 19.70
N GLY A 8 1.08 -4.08 20.88
CA GLY A 8 -0.31 -4.51 21.07
C GLY A 8 -1.28 -3.64 20.27
N THR A 9 -1.04 -2.33 20.23
CA THR A 9 -1.83 -1.38 19.43
C THR A 9 -1.73 -1.68 17.93
N VAL A 10 -0.54 -1.96 17.40
CA VAL A 10 -0.37 -2.32 15.98
C VAL A 10 -1.09 -3.63 15.66
N GLY A 11 -0.97 -4.65 16.51
CA GLY A 11 -1.68 -5.91 16.35
C GLY A 11 -3.20 -5.72 16.37
N PHE A 12 -3.71 -4.93 17.31
CA PHE A 12 -5.13 -4.59 17.39
C PHE A 12 -5.62 -3.86 16.13
N ILE A 13 -4.86 -2.88 15.62
CA ILE A 13 -5.19 -2.17 14.38
C ILE A 13 -5.24 -3.14 13.20
N VAL A 14 -4.25 -4.01 13.04
CA VAL A 14 -4.20 -4.97 11.93
C VAL A 14 -5.41 -5.90 11.95
N VAL A 15 -5.75 -6.47 13.10
CA VAL A 15 -6.90 -7.38 13.24
C VAL A 15 -8.22 -6.64 13.01
N SER A 16 -8.38 -5.45 13.59
CA SER A 16 -9.59 -4.64 13.43
C SER A 16 -9.80 -4.24 11.98
N THR A 17 -8.75 -3.75 11.31
CA THR A 17 -8.78 -3.39 9.88
C THR A 17 -9.09 -4.61 9.01
N PHE A 18 -8.53 -5.78 9.33
CA PHE A 18 -8.83 -7.02 8.59
C PHE A 18 -10.31 -7.40 8.66
N ILE A 19 -10.90 -7.35 9.87
CA ILE A 19 -12.33 -7.65 10.07
C ILE A 19 -13.21 -6.66 9.31
N LEU A 20 -12.89 -5.36 9.39
CA LEU A 20 -13.62 -4.32 8.67
C LEU A 20 -13.56 -4.51 7.15
N TYR A 21 -12.39 -4.83 6.59
CA TYR A 21 -12.28 -5.15 5.16
C TYR A 21 -13.12 -6.36 4.76
N CYS A 22 -13.12 -7.41 5.57
CA CYS A 22 -13.95 -8.59 5.32
C CYS A 22 -15.44 -8.23 5.26
N ASP A 23 -15.92 -7.43 6.22
CA ASP A 23 -17.32 -7.00 6.28
C ASP A 23 -17.70 -6.13 5.07
N VAL A 24 -16.87 -5.13 4.72
CA VAL A 24 -17.16 -4.28 3.56
C VAL A 24 -17.12 -5.06 2.24
N LEU A 25 -16.16 -5.98 2.06
CA LEU A 25 -16.12 -6.84 0.88
C LEU A 25 -17.34 -7.77 0.82
N PHE A 26 -17.82 -8.27 1.97
CA PHE A 26 -19.05 -9.05 2.05
C PHE A 26 -20.27 -8.22 1.64
N ILE A 27 -20.40 -6.98 2.14
CA ILE A 27 -21.47 -6.05 1.79
C ILE A 27 -21.46 -5.74 0.28
N ILE A 28 -20.29 -5.42 -0.29
CA ILE A 28 -20.15 -5.13 -1.73
C ILE A 28 -20.51 -6.36 -2.57
N THR A 29 -20.08 -7.54 -2.14
CA THR A 29 -20.36 -8.79 -2.86
C THR A 29 -21.85 -9.15 -2.80
N ARG A 30 -22.49 -9.00 -1.64
CA ARG A 30 -23.92 -9.22 -1.44
C ARG A 30 -24.77 -8.26 -2.27
N ASN A 31 -24.37 -6.99 -2.34
CA ASN A 31 -25.12 -5.94 -3.02
C ASN A 31 -24.69 -5.72 -4.48
N ARG A 32 -23.90 -6.64 -5.08
CA ARG A 32 -23.35 -6.51 -6.44
C ARG A 32 -24.39 -6.31 -7.55
N HIS A 33 -25.63 -6.71 -7.30
CA HIS A 33 -26.73 -6.59 -8.26
C HIS A 33 -27.34 -5.18 -8.32
N SER A 34 -27.03 -4.32 -7.34
CA SER A 34 -27.43 -2.92 -7.38
C SER A 34 -26.54 -2.13 -8.32
N ASN A 35 -27.16 -1.29 -9.17
CA ASN A 35 -26.45 -0.42 -10.11
C ASN A 35 -25.40 0.47 -9.42
N ARG A 36 -25.60 0.83 -8.14
CA ARG A 36 -24.65 1.63 -7.37
C ARG A 36 -23.35 0.89 -7.08
N PHE A 37 -23.42 -0.40 -6.73
CA PHE A 37 -22.26 -1.24 -6.39
C PHE A 37 -21.60 -1.89 -7.60
N ASN A 38 -22.17 -1.70 -8.79
CA ASN A 38 -21.61 -2.14 -10.06
C ASN A 38 -20.95 -0.99 -10.85
N SER A 39 -20.51 0.08 -10.20
CA SER A 39 -19.66 1.10 -10.85
C SER A 39 -18.21 0.64 -10.94
N ALA A 40 -17.43 1.27 -11.83
CA ALA A 40 -15.99 1.03 -11.90
C ALA A 40 -15.27 1.24 -10.56
N PHE A 41 -15.72 2.22 -9.77
CA PHE A 41 -15.15 2.52 -8.46
C PHE A 41 -15.27 1.32 -7.50
N PHE A 42 -16.47 0.74 -7.32
CA PHE A 42 -16.63 -0.41 -6.41
C PHE A 42 -15.98 -1.69 -6.94
N ARG A 43 -15.88 -1.85 -8.27
CA ARG A 43 -15.13 -2.97 -8.86
C ARG A 43 -13.63 -2.85 -8.60
N LEU A 44 -13.07 -1.65 -8.72
CA LEU A 44 -11.68 -1.36 -8.37
C LEU A 44 -11.45 -1.55 -6.87
N TRP A 45 -12.35 -1.03 -6.03
CA TRP A 45 -12.27 -1.13 -4.58
C TRP A 45 -12.34 -2.58 -4.09
N TRP A 46 -13.12 -3.44 -4.76
CA TRP A 46 -13.12 -4.88 -4.46
C TRP A 46 -11.74 -5.51 -4.73
N ASN A 47 -11.10 -5.19 -5.86
CA ASN A 47 -9.75 -5.68 -6.17
C ASN A 47 -8.73 -5.14 -5.15
N GLN A 48 -8.85 -3.87 -4.76
CA GLN A 48 -8.03 -3.26 -3.72
C GLN A 48 -8.20 -3.95 -2.37
N GLY A 49 -9.44 -4.15 -1.91
CA GLY A 49 -9.71 -4.81 -0.63
C GLY A 49 -9.13 -6.22 -0.56
N PHE A 50 -9.12 -6.96 -1.67
CA PHE A 50 -8.42 -8.24 -1.75
C PHE A 50 -6.90 -8.09 -1.53
N PHE A 51 -6.25 -7.10 -2.17
CA PHE A 51 -4.83 -6.83 -1.97
C PHE A 51 -4.50 -6.28 -0.59
N ASP A 52 -5.40 -5.50 0.01
CA ASP A 52 -5.22 -4.97 1.36
C ASP A 52 -5.35 -6.09 2.40
N LEU A 53 -6.29 -7.02 2.24
CA LEU A 53 -6.35 -8.25 3.06
C LEU A 53 -5.09 -9.09 2.89
N LEU A 54 -4.65 -9.31 1.65
CA LEU A 54 -3.39 -10.02 1.36
C LEU A 54 -2.20 -9.32 2.04
N SER A 55 -2.15 -7.98 2.00
CA SER A 55 -1.14 -7.16 2.64
C SER A 55 -1.14 -7.34 4.16
N LEU A 56 -2.30 -7.31 4.81
CA LEU A 56 -2.44 -7.50 6.25
C LEU A 56 -2.03 -8.91 6.69
N THR A 57 -2.46 -9.94 5.96
CA THR A 57 -2.05 -11.33 6.23
C THR A 57 -0.55 -11.51 6.02
N PHE A 58 -0.01 -10.98 4.93
CA PHE A 58 1.40 -11.08 4.61
C PHE A 58 2.26 -10.30 5.61
N PHE A 59 1.82 -9.11 6.01
CA PHE A 59 2.44 -8.32 7.08
C PHE A 59 2.50 -9.13 8.38
N THR A 60 1.41 -9.80 8.74
CA THR A 60 1.33 -10.64 9.94
C THR A 60 2.26 -11.86 9.84
N ALA A 61 2.34 -12.49 8.67
CA ALA A 61 3.16 -13.69 8.47
C ALA A 61 4.66 -13.40 8.39
N THR A 62 5.05 -12.27 7.80
CA THR A 62 6.45 -11.99 7.44
C THR A 62 7.06 -10.86 8.25
N MET A 63 6.39 -9.70 8.30
CA MET A 63 6.93 -8.50 8.92
C MET A 63 6.75 -8.52 10.43
N TYR A 64 5.63 -9.05 10.93
CA TYR A 64 5.38 -9.27 12.36
C TYR A 64 6.57 -10.01 12.99
N SER A 65 7.05 -11.09 12.36
CA SER A 65 8.18 -11.87 12.86
C SER A 65 9.50 -11.09 12.98
N ARG A 66 9.70 -10.05 12.16
CA ARG A 66 10.85 -9.14 12.22
C ARG A 66 10.70 -8.05 13.28
N CYS A 67 9.45 -7.75 13.65
CA CYS A 67 9.09 -6.65 14.55
C CYS A 67 9.18 -7.05 16.03
N PHE A 68 8.93 -8.31 16.41
CA PHE A 68 8.92 -8.75 17.81
C PHE A 68 10.16 -9.54 18.16
N ASN A 69 10.87 -9.11 19.20
CA ASN A 69 12.05 -9.82 19.71
C ASN A 69 11.78 -11.33 19.95
N ALA A 70 10.58 -11.69 20.39
CA ALA A 70 10.17 -13.08 20.61
C ALA A 70 10.04 -13.91 19.30
N MET A 71 9.78 -13.25 18.16
CA MET A 71 9.59 -13.89 16.86
C MET A 71 10.82 -13.78 15.95
N VAL A 72 11.84 -13.01 16.34
CA VAL A 72 13.13 -12.94 15.62
C VAL A 72 13.75 -14.33 15.39
N PRO A 73 13.74 -15.29 16.34
CA PRO A 73 14.23 -16.64 16.08
C PRO A 73 13.48 -17.36 14.95
N VAL A 74 12.16 -17.19 14.88
CA VAL A 74 11.33 -17.74 13.79
C VAL A 74 11.74 -17.12 12.45
N PHE A 75 11.91 -15.79 12.43
CA PHE A 75 12.38 -15.08 11.25
C PHE A 75 13.75 -15.58 10.76
N LEU A 76 14.71 -15.73 11.68
CA LEU A 76 16.05 -16.23 11.37
C LEU A 76 16.04 -17.69 10.88
N TYR A 77 15.17 -18.52 11.43
CA TYR A 77 14.98 -19.89 10.95
C TYR A 77 14.47 -19.91 9.51
N MET A 78 13.44 -19.12 9.19
CA MET A 78 12.91 -19.01 7.83
C MET A 78 13.93 -18.42 6.85
N ASN A 79 14.79 -17.52 7.33
CA ASN A 79 15.85 -16.91 6.53
C ASN A 79 16.96 -17.89 6.11
N ARG A 80 17.00 -19.10 6.68
CA ARG A 80 17.87 -20.19 6.17
C ARG A 80 17.49 -20.66 4.77
N TYR A 81 16.28 -20.34 4.30
CA TYR A 81 15.79 -20.68 2.97
C TYR A 81 15.84 -19.45 2.06
N PRO A 82 16.85 -19.32 1.17
CA PRO A 82 17.04 -18.11 0.36
C PRO A 82 15.83 -17.77 -0.53
N ILE A 83 15.13 -18.80 -1.02
CA ILE A 83 13.91 -18.66 -1.83
C ILE A 83 12.81 -17.95 -1.02
N TRP A 84 12.64 -18.32 0.26
CA TRP A 84 11.65 -17.69 1.12
C TRP A 84 12.00 -16.23 1.39
N THR A 85 13.26 -15.95 1.71
CA THR A 85 13.76 -14.59 1.96
C THR A 85 13.53 -13.68 0.77
N LYS A 86 13.83 -14.19 -0.42
CA LYS A 86 13.64 -13.51 -1.70
C LYS A 86 12.17 -13.29 -2.01
N PHE A 87 11.35 -14.32 -1.86
CA PHE A 87 9.90 -14.22 -2.02
C PHE A 87 9.31 -13.17 -1.07
N ALA A 88 9.73 -13.17 0.20
CA ALA A 88 9.21 -12.27 1.21
C ALA A 88 9.49 -10.79 0.86
N GLN A 89 10.74 -10.50 0.47
CA GLN A 89 11.16 -9.13 0.17
C GLN A 89 10.56 -8.60 -1.15
N VAL A 90 10.54 -9.42 -2.21
CA VAL A 90 9.94 -9.01 -3.50
C VAL A 90 8.43 -8.82 -3.35
N THR A 91 7.75 -9.74 -2.65
CA THR A 91 6.30 -9.65 -2.44
C THR A 91 5.93 -8.40 -1.64
N GLN A 92 6.73 -8.03 -0.65
CA GLN A 92 6.55 -6.76 0.07
C GLN A 92 6.58 -5.55 -0.88
N GLU A 93 7.59 -5.45 -1.75
CA GLU A 93 7.68 -4.32 -2.70
C GLU A 93 6.54 -4.34 -3.73
N VAL A 94 6.14 -5.52 -4.23
CA VAL A 94 4.98 -5.67 -5.11
C VAL A 94 3.72 -5.13 -4.44
N ILE A 95 3.45 -5.52 -3.19
CA ILE A 95 2.27 -5.05 -2.45
C ILE A 95 2.31 -3.52 -2.30
N MET A 96 3.46 -2.95 -1.96
CA MET A 96 3.59 -1.49 -1.82
C MET A 96 3.38 -0.75 -3.16
N TYR A 97 3.84 -1.30 -4.28
CA TYR A 97 3.59 -0.75 -5.61
C TYR A 97 2.12 -0.90 -6.02
N VAL A 98 1.49 -2.04 -5.73
CA VAL A 98 0.06 -2.24 -5.96
C VAL A 98 -0.77 -1.21 -5.17
N GLN A 99 -0.45 -0.98 -3.89
CA GLN A 99 -1.12 0.04 -3.07
C GLN A 99 -0.98 1.45 -3.69
N ALA A 100 0.23 1.85 -4.09
CA ALA A 100 0.44 3.14 -4.74
C ALA A 100 -0.30 3.25 -6.10
N THR A 101 -0.30 2.18 -6.89
CA THR A 101 -1.05 2.11 -8.18
C THR A 101 -2.54 2.24 -7.94
N THR A 102 -3.04 1.63 -6.86
CA THR A 102 -4.45 1.71 -6.49
C THR A 102 -4.86 3.14 -6.23
N VAL A 103 -4.09 3.89 -5.44
CA VAL A 103 -4.37 5.31 -5.16
C VAL A 103 -4.47 6.12 -6.45
N VAL A 104 -3.58 5.86 -7.42
CA VAL A 104 -3.60 6.54 -8.73
C VAL A 104 -4.83 6.14 -9.56
N LEU A 105 -5.19 4.85 -9.58
CA LEU A 105 -6.36 4.36 -10.33
C LEU A 105 -7.66 4.88 -9.71
N GLU A 106 -7.78 4.90 -8.39
CA GLU A 106 -8.93 5.49 -7.69
C GLU A 106 -9.06 6.98 -7.98
N PHE A 107 -7.94 7.71 -7.92
CA PHE A 107 -7.89 9.10 -8.35
C PHE A 107 -8.36 9.25 -9.80
N GLY A 108 -7.87 8.43 -10.73
CA GLY A 108 -8.26 8.48 -12.13
C GLY A 108 -9.75 8.25 -12.34
N VAL A 109 -10.33 7.25 -11.66
CA VAL A 109 -11.78 6.99 -11.71
C VAL A 109 -12.58 8.17 -11.15
N ARG A 110 -12.14 8.78 -10.05
CA ARG A 110 -12.77 9.96 -9.45
C ARG A 110 -12.68 11.20 -10.35
N LEU A 111 -11.52 11.43 -10.94
CA LEU A 111 -11.29 12.52 -11.90
C LEU A 111 -12.23 12.39 -13.10
N MET A 112 -12.30 11.21 -13.71
CA MET A 112 -13.17 10.96 -14.87
C MET A 112 -14.65 11.12 -14.52
N THR A 113 -15.07 10.62 -13.37
CA THR A 113 -16.49 10.69 -12.96
C THR A 113 -16.93 12.10 -12.57
N MET A 114 -16.06 12.90 -11.93
CA MET A 114 -16.43 14.25 -11.45
C MET A 114 -16.14 15.37 -12.46
N CYS A 115 -14.99 15.32 -13.11
CA CYS A 115 -14.58 16.37 -14.04
C CYS A 115 -15.10 16.11 -15.45
N LEU A 116 -15.23 14.85 -15.88
CA LEU A 116 -15.57 14.46 -17.25
C LEU A 116 -16.72 13.43 -17.34
N PRO A 117 -17.88 13.65 -16.68
CA PRO A 117 -18.95 12.64 -16.60
C PRO A 117 -19.54 12.25 -17.97
N SER A 118 -19.53 13.17 -18.94
CA SER A 118 -20.07 12.96 -20.29
C SER A 118 -19.07 12.37 -21.27
N ALA A 119 -17.78 12.29 -20.92
CA ALA A 119 -16.74 11.82 -21.82
C ALA A 119 -16.93 10.32 -22.15
N TYR A 120 -16.65 9.95 -23.41
CA TYR A 120 -16.69 8.56 -23.86
C TYR A 120 -15.81 7.65 -23.00
N ILE A 121 -14.62 8.14 -22.62
CA ILE A 121 -13.66 7.41 -21.77
C ILE A 121 -14.28 7.02 -20.43
N THR A 122 -15.01 7.93 -19.78
CA THR A 122 -15.69 7.67 -18.50
C THR A 122 -16.70 6.53 -18.63
N LYS A 123 -17.47 6.51 -19.73
CA LYS A 123 -18.42 5.41 -20.02
C LYS A 123 -17.69 4.09 -20.24
N VAL A 124 -16.60 4.08 -20.99
CA VAL A 124 -15.79 2.87 -21.23
C VAL A 124 -15.25 2.31 -19.91
N VAL A 125 -14.69 3.17 -19.06
CA VAL A 125 -14.15 2.77 -17.76
C VAL A 125 -15.25 2.22 -16.85
N ASP A 126 -16.43 2.84 -16.84
CA ASP A 126 -17.57 2.39 -16.04
C ASP A 126 -18.18 1.06 -16.49
N HIS A 127 -17.80 0.55 -17.67
CA HIS A 127 -18.19 -0.79 -18.16
C HIS A 127 -17.04 -1.80 -18.13
N LEU A 128 -15.84 -1.42 -17.66
CA LEU A 128 -14.71 -2.35 -17.59
C LEU A 128 -15.00 -3.50 -16.60
N PRO A 129 -14.79 -4.77 -17.01
CA PRO A 129 -14.95 -5.91 -16.12
C PRO A 129 -13.86 -5.91 -15.03
N LYS A 130 -14.18 -6.52 -13.88
CA LYS A 130 -13.30 -6.58 -12.70
C LYS A 130 -11.89 -7.08 -13.02
N TRP A 131 -11.77 -8.08 -13.90
CA TRP A 131 -10.48 -8.68 -14.26
C TRP A 131 -9.57 -7.73 -15.04
N LYS A 132 -10.12 -6.84 -15.90
CA LYS A 132 -9.30 -5.85 -16.62
C LYS A 132 -8.75 -4.79 -15.66
N LEU A 133 -9.57 -4.36 -14.69
CA LEU A 133 -9.13 -3.47 -13.61
C LEU A 133 -8.06 -4.15 -12.74
N LEU A 134 -8.19 -5.44 -12.48
CA LEU A 134 -7.18 -6.22 -11.75
C LEU A 134 -5.86 -6.28 -12.51
N VAL A 135 -5.90 -6.56 -13.83
CA VAL A 135 -4.70 -6.58 -14.68
C VAL A 135 -4.05 -5.19 -14.71
N ALA A 136 -4.82 -4.11 -14.86
CA ALA A 136 -4.29 -2.75 -14.80
C ALA A 136 -3.63 -2.44 -13.45
N LEU A 137 -4.20 -2.97 -12.36
CA LEU A 137 -3.69 -2.77 -11.01
C LEU A 137 -2.34 -3.47 -10.76
N ILE A 138 -2.17 -4.69 -11.27
CA ILE A 138 -1.00 -5.54 -10.95
C ILE A 138 0.11 -5.51 -12.00
N SER A 139 -0.21 -5.19 -13.26
CA SER A 139 0.72 -5.31 -14.39
C SER A 139 1.98 -4.48 -14.19
N LEU A 140 1.85 -3.18 -13.95
CA LEU A 140 2.99 -2.28 -13.77
C LEU A 140 3.82 -2.64 -12.51
N PRO A 141 3.22 -2.87 -11.32
CA PRO A 141 3.94 -3.38 -10.16
C PRO A 141 4.74 -4.67 -10.43
N LEU A 142 4.16 -5.63 -11.14
CA LEU A 142 4.83 -6.90 -11.45
C LEU A 142 5.97 -6.71 -12.43
N ILE A 143 5.81 -5.89 -13.47
CA ILE A 143 6.87 -5.57 -14.44
C ILE A 143 8.07 -4.96 -13.72
N ILE A 144 7.83 -4.01 -12.81
CA ILE A 144 8.89 -3.33 -12.05
C ILE A 144 9.57 -4.28 -11.06
N ALA A 145 8.81 -5.18 -10.43
CA ALA A 145 9.36 -6.09 -9.43
C ALA A 145 10.02 -7.36 -10.00
N THR A 146 9.70 -7.75 -11.24
CA THR A 146 10.24 -8.96 -11.88
C THR A 146 11.77 -8.98 -11.94
N PRO A 147 12.47 -7.89 -12.33
CA PRO A 147 13.93 -7.84 -12.29
C PRO A 147 14.51 -8.13 -10.89
N PHE A 148 13.83 -7.69 -9.83
CA PHE A 148 14.26 -7.95 -8.45
C PHE A 148 14.20 -9.44 -8.12
N TYR A 149 13.21 -10.15 -8.64
CA TYR A 149 13.09 -11.59 -8.49
C TYR A 149 14.08 -12.37 -9.38
N CYS A 150 14.41 -11.90 -10.57
CA CYS A 150 15.29 -12.67 -11.46
C CYS A 150 16.78 -12.50 -11.14
N ILE A 151 17.20 -11.30 -10.73
CA ILE A 151 18.62 -10.92 -10.74
C ILE A 151 19.28 -11.13 -9.36
N TYR A 152 18.54 -10.98 -8.26
CA TYR A 152 19.15 -10.79 -6.93
C TYR A 152 18.83 -11.90 -5.92
N ASN A 153 19.75 -12.15 -4.98
CA ASN A 153 19.61 -13.14 -3.90
C ASN A 153 19.66 -12.45 -2.55
N PHE A 154 18.54 -12.40 -1.83
CA PHE A 154 18.45 -11.71 -0.54
C PHE A 154 18.88 -12.61 0.61
N GLN A 155 19.63 -12.05 1.56
CA GLN A 155 19.93 -12.68 2.85
C GLN A 155 19.72 -11.68 3.98
N TYR A 156 19.11 -12.09 5.08
CA TYR A 156 19.12 -11.32 6.32
C TYR A 156 20.22 -11.82 7.25
N GLY A 157 20.67 -10.95 8.13
CA GLY A 157 21.53 -11.29 9.26
C GLY A 157 21.18 -10.41 10.45
N LEU A 158 22.06 -10.38 11.44
CA LEU A 158 21.84 -9.64 12.67
C LEU A 158 22.81 -8.45 12.76
N LYS A 159 22.28 -7.27 13.06
CA LYS A 159 23.07 -6.13 13.55
C LYS A 159 23.08 -6.20 15.08
N GLY A 160 24.21 -6.58 15.66
CA GLY A 160 24.32 -6.90 17.09
C GLY A 160 23.66 -8.24 17.42
N THR A 161 22.99 -8.35 18.57
CA THR A 161 22.41 -9.62 19.04
C THR A 161 20.98 -9.89 18.55
N ASN A 162 20.17 -8.85 18.31
CA ASN A 162 18.71 -9.01 18.21
C ASN A 162 18.03 -8.34 17.01
N VAL A 163 18.74 -7.54 16.21
CA VAL A 163 18.10 -6.74 15.15
C VAL A 163 18.30 -7.42 13.80
N PRO A 164 17.25 -8.02 13.19
CA PRO A 164 17.35 -8.54 11.84
C PRO A 164 17.58 -7.39 10.86
N LEU A 165 18.75 -7.38 10.23
CA LEU A 165 19.11 -6.47 9.17
C LEU A 165 19.09 -7.25 7.86
N LEU A 166 18.59 -6.64 6.78
CA LEU A 166 18.89 -7.17 5.45
C LEU A 166 20.41 -7.03 5.30
N LEU A 167 21.12 -8.16 5.31
CA LEU A 167 22.52 -8.15 4.93
C LEU A 167 22.48 -7.91 3.43
N SER A 168 23.02 -6.76 3.03
CA SER A 168 23.17 -6.47 1.62
C SER A 168 23.77 -7.70 0.94
N THR A 169 23.18 -8.09 -0.19
CA THR A 169 23.94 -8.76 -1.24
C THR A 169 25.34 -8.15 -1.34
N PRO A 170 26.37 -8.89 -1.79
CA PRO A 170 27.67 -8.29 -2.10
C PRO A 170 27.58 -7.02 -2.99
N ASP A 171 26.45 -6.79 -3.66
CA ASP A 171 26.08 -5.57 -4.37
C ASP A 171 25.43 -4.48 -3.48
N VAL A 172 26.22 -3.53 -3.00
CA VAL A 172 25.77 -2.26 -2.34
C VAL A 172 24.90 -1.40 -3.27
N THR A 173 25.03 -1.61 -4.59
CA THR A 173 24.23 -0.97 -5.64
C THR A 173 22.75 -1.36 -5.56
N TYR A 174 22.42 -2.52 -5.00
CA TYR A 174 21.08 -3.09 -5.01
C TYR A 174 20.07 -2.37 -4.09
N ASP A 175 20.42 -2.19 -2.81
CA ASP A 175 19.56 -1.49 -1.85
C ASP A 175 19.34 -0.02 -2.28
N THR A 176 20.31 0.52 -3.02
CA THR A 176 20.23 1.86 -3.62
C THR A 176 19.25 1.89 -4.79
N SER A 177 19.34 0.96 -5.74
CA SER A 177 18.47 0.91 -6.92
C SER A 177 17.01 0.59 -6.59
N ILE A 178 16.73 -0.37 -5.71
CA ILE A 178 15.35 -0.66 -5.26
C ILE A 178 14.75 0.57 -4.59
N PHE A 179 15.52 1.20 -3.70
CA PHE A 179 15.07 2.39 -3.00
C PHE A 179 14.75 3.52 -3.98
N PHE A 180 15.62 3.80 -4.96
CA PHE A 180 15.37 4.84 -5.96
C PHE A 180 14.16 4.52 -6.84
N ILE A 181 14.06 3.31 -7.37
CA ILE A 181 12.91 2.91 -8.20
C ILE A 181 11.61 3.04 -7.40
N GLY A 182 11.60 2.53 -6.16
CA GLY A 182 10.42 2.61 -5.30
C GLY A 182 10.07 4.03 -4.87
N LEU A 183 11.07 4.88 -4.62
CA LEU A 183 10.88 6.29 -4.30
C LEU A 183 10.30 7.04 -5.49
N VAL A 184 10.88 6.89 -6.69
CA VAL A 184 10.41 7.51 -7.92
C VAL A 184 8.96 7.09 -8.18
N TYR A 185 8.64 5.80 -8.08
CA TYR A 185 7.28 5.30 -8.29
C TYR A 185 6.25 5.99 -7.39
N ARG A 186 6.55 6.07 -6.08
CA ARG A 186 5.64 6.67 -5.08
C ARG A 186 5.57 8.19 -5.20
N VAL A 187 6.68 8.85 -5.52
CA VAL A 187 6.72 10.30 -5.74
C VAL A 187 5.93 10.67 -7.01
N THR A 188 6.08 9.91 -8.10
CA THR A 188 5.27 10.11 -9.32
C THR A 188 3.78 9.94 -9.00
N ALA A 189 3.39 8.91 -8.27
CA ALA A 189 2.01 8.73 -7.82
C ALA A 189 1.52 9.93 -6.98
N LEU A 190 2.36 10.43 -6.05
CA LEU A 190 2.04 11.58 -5.21
C LEU A 190 1.83 12.86 -6.02
N VAL A 191 2.75 13.17 -6.94
CA VAL A 191 2.67 14.38 -7.79
C VAL A 191 1.42 14.33 -8.66
N LEU A 192 1.12 13.19 -9.29
CA LEU A 192 -0.09 13.00 -10.09
C LEU A 192 -1.35 13.22 -9.25
N CYS A 193 -1.42 12.64 -8.05
CA CYS A 193 -2.56 12.81 -7.16
C CYS A 193 -2.70 14.25 -6.66
N LEU A 194 -1.60 14.92 -6.27
CA LEU A 194 -1.64 16.31 -5.79
C LEU A 194 -2.13 17.27 -6.88
N CYS A 195 -1.51 17.24 -8.06
CA CYS A 195 -1.92 18.08 -9.18
C CYS A 195 -3.38 17.80 -9.58
N GLY A 196 -3.75 16.52 -9.60
CA GLY A 196 -5.09 16.07 -9.92
C GLY A 196 -6.16 16.51 -8.92
N TYR A 197 -5.91 16.37 -7.62
CA TYR A 197 -6.86 16.77 -6.58
C TYR A 197 -7.02 18.30 -6.50
N VAL A 198 -5.97 19.08 -6.79
CA VAL A 198 -6.09 20.54 -6.94
C VAL A 198 -7.05 20.89 -8.09
N TYR A 199 -6.90 20.24 -9.24
CA TYR A 199 -7.79 20.43 -10.38
C TYR A 199 -9.25 20.00 -10.08
N MET A 200 -9.43 18.85 -9.42
CA MET A 200 -10.75 18.40 -8.97
C MET A 200 -11.38 19.38 -7.99
N PHE A 201 -10.62 19.87 -7.01
CA PHE A 201 -11.11 20.84 -6.03
C PHE A 201 -11.60 22.13 -6.70
N ASP A 202 -10.84 22.67 -7.65
CA ASP A 202 -11.26 23.86 -8.40
C ASP A 202 -12.53 23.58 -9.22
N THR A 203 -12.61 22.41 -9.87
CA THR A 203 -13.81 22.00 -10.62
C THR A 203 -15.05 21.88 -9.74
N ILE A 204 -14.93 21.22 -8.58
CA ILE A 204 -16.03 21.04 -7.62
C ILE A 204 -16.47 22.39 -7.05
N ARG A 205 -15.49 23.25 -6.71
CA ARG A 205 -15.75 24.61 -6.21
C ARG A 205 -16.55 25.44 -7.21
N ARG A 206 -16.19 25.38 -8.50
CA ARG A 206 -16.93 26.08 -9.57
C ARG A 206 -18.35 25.52 -9.76
N LYS A 207 -18.56 24.21 -9.60
CA LYS A 207 -19.87 23.55 -9.74
C LYS A 207 -20.77 23.65 -8.50
N GLY A 208 -20.24 24.03 -7.33
CA GLY A 208 -21.01 24.15 -6.09
C GLY A 208 -21.48 22.82 -5.48
N ALA A 209 -20.88 21.69 -5.87
CA ALA A 209 -21.33 20.35 -5.50
C ALA A 209 -20.85 19.91 -4.10
N ARG A 210 -21.59 20.25 -3.04
CA ARG A 210 -21.23 19.94 -1.64
C ARG A 210 -21.11 18.44 -1.33
N ALA A 211 -21.84 17.57 -2.02
CA ALA A 211 -21.79 16.11 -1.79
C ALA A 211 -20.45 15.49 -2.22
N GLU A 212 -19.76 16.10 -3.19
CA GLU A 212 -18.49 15.60 -3.76
C GLU A 212 -17.29 15.90 -2.84
N PHE A 213 -17.44 16.80 -1.85
CA PHE A 213 -16.41 17.13 -0.87
C PHE A 213 -16.01 15.96 0.02
N LYS A 214 -16.94 15.06 0.37
CA LYS A 214 -16.61 13.87 1.19
C LYS A 214 -15.65 12.93 0.46
N ILE A 215 -15.85 12.77 -0.86
CA ILE A 215 -14.99 11.94 -1.71
C ILE A 215 -13.62 12.60 -1.89
N LEU A 216 -13.58 13.94 -1.97
CA LEU A 216 -12.33 14.69 -1.99
C LEU A 216 -11.55 14.55 -0.67
N LEU A 217 -12.24 14.61 0.48
CA LEU A 217 -11.63 14.40 1.80
C LEU A 217 -10.96 13.02 1.89
N HIS A 218 -11.65 11.97 1.44
CA HIS A 218 -11.05 10.64 1.33
C HIS A 218 -9.80 10.63 0.44
N GLY A 219 -9.82 11.37 -0.66
CA GLY A 219 -8.67 11.53 -1.54
C GLY A 219 -7.48 12.20 -0.84
N VAL A 220 -7.73 13.27 -0.09
CA VAL A 220 -6.71 13.96 0.71
C VAL A 220 -6.12 13.03 1.77
N CYS A 221 -6.94 12.24 2.45
CA CYS A 221 -6.46 11.26 3.42
C CYS A 221 -5.52 10.24 2.78
N LEU A 222 -5.86 9.71 1.59
CA LEU A 222 -4.97 8.80 0.85
C LEU A 222 -3.64 9.46 0.43
N VAL A 223 -3.67 10.74 0.05
CA VAL A 223 -2.45 11.51 -0.24
C VAL A 223 -1.57 11.66 1.01
N ILE A 224 -2.16 11.96 2.16
CA ILE A 224 -1.45 12.03 3.44
C ILE A 224 -0.84 10.66 3.79
N ALA A 225 -1.58 9.57 3.60
CA ALA A 225 -1.08 8.22 3.79
C ALA A 225 0.12 7.93 2.87
N LEU A 226 0.06 8.34 1.59
CA LEU A 226 1.17 8.17 0.66
C LEU A 226 2.40 8.99 1.07
N ILE A 227 2.22 10.22 1.55
CA ILE A 227 3.31 11.04 2.12
C ILE A 227 3.93 10.35 3.34
N ALA A 228 3.12 9.76 4.22
CA ALA A 228 3.60 9.02 5.38
C ALA A 228 4.43 7.80 4.94
N VAL A 229 4.00 7.06 3.92
CA VAL A 229 4.74 5.93 3.35
C VAL A 229 6.09 6.38 2.76
N ILE A 230 6.12 7.48 2.00
CA ILE A 230 7.35 8.03 1.41
C ILE A 230 8.32 8.48 2.52
N THR A 231 7.82 9.26 3.48
CA THR A 231 8.60 9.77 4.61
C THR A 231 9.19 8.64 5.42
N SER A 232 8.38 7.63 5.73
CA SER A 232 8.83 6.44 6.45
C SER A 232 9.89 5.64 5.67
N SER A 233 9.75 5.56 4.34
CA SER A 233 10.74 4.89 3.48
C SER A 233 12.08 5.62 3.46
N LEU A 234 12.06 6.96 3.39
CA LEU A 234 13.25 7.82 3.47
C LEU A 234 13.95 7.68 4.83
N CYS A 235 13.20 7.81 5.91
CA CYS A 235 13.74 7.68 7.26
C CYS A 235 14.35 6.28 7.50
N ARG A 236 13.72 5.22 6.99
CA ARG A 236 14.27 3.85 7.01
C ARG A 236 15.61 3.77 6.29
N ARG A 237 15.69 4.31 5.07
CA ARG A 237 16.90 4.27 4.24
C ARG A 237 18.07 5.01 4.87
N PHE A 238 17.83 6.19 5.41
CA PHE A 238 18.87 7.01 6.04
C PHE A 238 19.11 6.66 7.51
N LYS A 239 18.48 5.59 8.02
CA LYS A 239 18.57 5.14 9.43
C LYS A 239 18.26 6.26 10.43
N ILE A 240 17.45 7.23 10.02
CA ILE A 240 17.09 8.39 10.85
C ILE A 240 16.25 7.88 12.00
N GLY A 241 16.75 8.04 13.22
CA GLY A 241 16.04 7.64 14.43
C GLY A 241 15.90 6.12 14.63
N GLU A 242 16.79 5.30 14.05
CA GLU A 242 16.80 3.84 14.21
C GLU A 242 16.88 3.36 15.69
N SER A 243 17.38 4.24 16.57
CA SER A 243 17.45 4.09 18.03
C SER A 243 16.11 4.29 18.74
N TYR A 244 15.17 5.00 18.13
CA TYR A 244 13.85 5.28 18.70
C TYR A 244 12.84 4.19 18.29
N GLN A 245 12.20 3.56 19.28
CA GLN A 245 11.25 2.47 19.06
C GLN A 245 10.02 2.89 18.23
N LEU A 246 9.53 4.12 18.43
CA LEU A 246 8.41 4.68 17.65
C LEU A 246 8.73 4.80 16.16
N VAL A 247 9.95 5.15 15.83
CA VAL A 247 10.42 5.30 14.45
C VAL A 247 10.53 3.93 13.77
N ARG A 248 10.94 2.89 14.51
CA ARG A 248 10.87 1.50 14.02
C ARG A 248 9.44 1.07 13.73
N VAL A 249 8.49 1.41 14.59
CA VAL A 249 7.07 1.07 14.38
C VAL A 249 6.52 1.78 13.14
N ALA A 250 6.87 3.04 12.93
CA ALA A 250 6.52 3.77 11.70
C ALA A 250 7.11 3.11 10.44
N PHE A 251 8.36 2.64 10.49
CA PHE A 251 9.01 1.93 9.38
C PHE A 251 8.31 0.62 9.04
N LEU A 252 7.86 -0.09 10.07
CA LEU A 252 7.26 -1.40 9.94
C LEU A 252 5.79 -1.27 9.51
N SER A 253 5.09 -0.20 9.88
CA SER A 253 3.69 0.02 9.48
C SER A 253 3.49 0.60 8.08
N THR A 254 4.54 0.77 7.28
CA THR A 254 4.46 1.33 5.90
C THR A 254 3.41 0.66 5.02
N MET A 255 3.24 -0.66 5.12
CA MET A 255 2.21 -1.42 4.37
C MET A 255 0.79 -1.22 4.89
N LEU A 256 0.63 -0.66 6.10
CA LEU A 256 -0.65 -0.51 6.81
C LEU A 256 -1.29 0.86 6.60
N TRP A 257 -0.52 1.90 6.29
CA TRP A 257 -1.03 3.27 6.19
C TRP A 257 -2.16 3.40 5.16
N ILE A 258 -1.93 2.92 3.93
CA ILE A 258 -2.93 3.00 2.86
C ILE A 258 -4.16 2.13 3.16
N PRO A 259 -4.05 0.84 3.54
CA PRO A 259 -5.20 0.03 3.93
C PRO A 259 -6.01 0.63 5.09
N CYS A 260 -5.34 1.08 6.15
CA CYS A 260 -6.03 1.65 7.31
C CYS A 260 -6.73 2.96 6.96
N THR A 261 -6.09 3.84 6.19
CA THR A 261 -6.75 5.08 5.74
C THR A 261 -7.94 4.81 4.83
N ASN A 262 -7.84 3.82 3.95
CA ASN A 262 -8.89 3.49 3.01
C ASN A 262 -10.15 2.90 3.67
N ILE A 263 -9.99 2.16 4.78
CA ILE A 263 -11.14 1.61 5.53
C ILE A 263 -11.72 2.61 6.55
N LEU A 264 -10.89 3.47 7.15
CA LEU A 264 -11.33 4.39 8.22
C LEU A 264 -12.07 5.64 7.72
N VAL A 265 -11.89 6.00 6.45
CA VAL A 265 -12.46 7.21 5.86
C VAL A 265 -13.74 6.90 5.03
N LEU A 266 -14.13 5.63 4.97
CA LEU A 266 -15.27 5.13 4.20
C LEU A 266 -16.51 4.97 5.09
#